data_AF-A0A929DNR6-F1
#
_entry.id   AF-A0A929DNR6-F1
#
_cell.length_a   1.000
_cell.length_b   1.000
_cell.length_c   1.000
_cell.angle_alpha   90.00
_cell.angle_beta   90.00
_cell.angle_gamma   90.00
#
_symmetry.space_group_name_H-M   'P 1'
#
loop_
_entity.id
_entity.type
_entity.pdbx_description
1 polymer ?
#
loop_
_entity_poly.entity_id
_entity_poly.type
_entity_poly.pdbx_seq_one_letter_code
_entity_poly.pdbx_strand_id
1 'polypeptide(L)'
;MSQRRIDRSAFSKNLGPTFMCREDIVNSRGANVTVPARLSGVQAKRDSPSDSRRGPHWREERVKGFKEELDWYRELENEEGIRWLAKEVEKVARAQERIDEGIDLVSDVSEFNEPDWIVEGVVVRRGLTLLYGGSGTGKTTFCLYLADAVQKGSALFGLKCKKGNVVFVEQDESSELLKSHKDVVGLPERLEVPKIDVF
;
A
#
# COMPACT_ATOMS: atom_id res chain seq x y z
N MET A 1 -16.44 28.92 37.65
CA MET A 1 -15.42 29.50 36.76
C MET A 1 -14.98 28.45 35.76
N SER A 2 -15.42 28.64 34.51
CA SER A 2 -15.14 27.98 33.23
C SER A 2 -14.04 26.89 33.13
N GLN A 3 -14.46 25.63 32.91
CA GLN A 3 -13.66 24.61 32.22
C GLN A 3 -13.47 25.04 30.76
N ARG A 4 -12.23 25.22 30.29
CA ARG A 4 -11.95 25.43 28.86
C ARG A 4 -12.02 24.07 28.15
N ARG A 5 -13.05 23.90 27.31
CA ARG A 5 -13.08 22.88 26.26
C ARG A 5 -11.87 23.08 25.34
N ILE A 6 -11.06 22.06 25.17
CA ILE A 6 -10.04 22.01 24.12
C ILE A 6 -10.79 21.78 22.80
N ASP A 7 -10.81 22.81 21.97
CA ASP A 7 -11.33 22.76 20.62
C ASP A 7 -10.38 21.94 19.73
N ARG A 8 -10.85 20.77 19.27
CA ARG A 8 -10.10 19.85 18.40
C ARG A 8 -10.10 20.27 16.93
N SER A 9 -10.71 21.41 16.57
CA SER A 9 -10.79 21.89 15.18
C SER A 9 -9.50 22.52 14.62
N ALA A 10 -8.46 22.69 15.45
CA ALA A 10 -7.23 23.38 15.07
C ALA A 10 -6.13 22.49 14.45
N PHE A 11 -6.29 21.16 14.36
CA PHE A 11 -5.17 20.25 14.05
C PHE A 11 -5.04 19.78 12.59
N SER A 12 -5.73 20.39 11.62
CA SER A 12 -5.77 19.87 10.23
C SER A 12 -5.44 20.90 9.13
N LYS A 13 -4.89 22.06 9.48
CA LYS A 13 -4.48 23.06 8.47
C LYS A 13 -2.97 23.26 8.57
N ASN A 14 -2.24 22.75 7.58
CA ASN A 14 -0.79 22.92 7.32
C ASN A 14 0.11 21.70 7.52
N LEU A 15 -0.31 20.51 7.13
CA LEU A 15 0.66 19.48 6.74
C LEU A 15 1.05 19.74 5.29
N GLY A 16 2.31 20.16 5.08
CA GLY A 16 2.92 20.26 3.75
C GLY A 16 3.02 18.88 3.09
N PRO A 17 3.42 18.81 1.81
CA PRO A 17 3.62 17.53 1.15
C PRO A 17 4.67 16.71 1.91
N THR A 18 4.31 15.50 2.32
CA THR A 18 5.21 14.52 2.92
C THR A 18 5.82 13.69 1.80
N PHE A 19 7.14 13.67 1.71
CA PHE A 19 7.89 12.83 0.78
C PHE A 19 8.51 11.67 1.56
N MET A 20 8.30 10.44 1.08
CA MET A 20 9.01 9.25 1.56
C MET A 20 9.73 8.62 0.36
N CYS A 21 11.05 8.52 0.44
CA CYS A 21 11.85 7.67 -0.43
C CYS A 21 11.97 6.31 0.27
N ARG A 22 11.66 5.21 -0.42
CA ARG A 22 11.80 3.86 0.13
C ARG A 22 12.42 2.97 -0.93
N GLU A 23 13.53 2.30 -0.60
CA GLU A 23 14.05 1.17 -1.37
C GLU A 23 13.50 -0.15 -0.78
N ASP A 24 13.22 -1.08 -1.69
CA ASP A 24 12.95 -2.51 -1.54
C ASP A 24 11.71 -3.02 -0.77
N ILE A 25 10.71 -3.49 -1.55
CA ILE A 25 10.06 -4.80 -1.34
C ILE A 25 9.96 -5.50 -2.70
N VAL A 26 10.89 -6.42 -2.98
CA VAL A 26 10.70 -7.48 -3.98
C VAL A 26 10.77 -8.81 -3.24
N ASN A 27 9.61 -9.39 -2.92
CA ASN A 27 9.30 -10.80 -3.22
C ASN A 27 7.81 -11.10 -2.95
N SER A 28 6.98 -11.08 -3.99
CA SER A 28 5.69 -11.76 -3.98
C SER A 28 5.51 -12.53 -5.28
N ARG A 29 6.04 -13.76 -5.29
CA ARG A 29 5.65 -14.76 -6.30
C ARG A 29 4.33 -15.40 -5.87
N GLY A 30 3.26 -14.94 -6.50
CA GLY A 30 2.21 -15.77 -7.09
C GLY A 30 1.27 -16.54 -6.16
N ALA A 31 0.08 -16.00 -5.96
CA ALA A 31 -1.13 -16.81 -5.77
C ALA A 31 -2.21 -16.32 -6.74
N ASN A 32 -2.34 -17.01 -7.88
CA ASN A 32 -3.51 -16.91 -8.73
C ASN A 32 -4.69 -17.56 -7.99
N VAL A 33 -5.66 -16.75 -7.58
CA VAL A 33 -6.94 -17.24 -7.09
C VAL A 33 -7.87 -17.39 -8.29
N THR A 34 -7.93 -18.59 -8.85
CA THR A 34 -8.96 -18.98 -9.81
C THR A 34 -10.21 -19.36 -9.04
N VAL A 35 -11.30 -18.61 -9.21
CA VAL A 35 -12.62 -18.94 -8.64
C VAL A 35 -13.28 -20.02 -9.51
N PRO A 36 -13.65 -21.20 -8.99
CA PRO A 36 -14.44 -22.15 -9.77
C PRO A 36 -15.91 -21.72 -9.78
N ALA A 37 -16.48 -21.71 -10.98
CA ALA A 37 -17.89 -21.45 -11.25
C ALA A 37 -18.83 -22.45 -10.56
N ARG A 38 -20.03 -21.96 -10.22
CA ARG A 38 -21.14 -22.69 -9.61
C ARG A 38 -21.54 -23.95 -10.39
N LEU A 39 -21.81 -25.00 -9.61
CA LEU A 39 -22.90 -25.98 -9.69
C LEU A 39 -23.66 -26.11 -11.02
N SER A 40 -23.45 -27.24 -11.71
CA SER A 40 -24.50 -27.86 -12.50
C SER A 40 -24.33 -29.39 -12.55
N GLY A 41 -25.44 -30.10 -12.36
CA GLY A 41 -25.65 -31.46 -12.86
C GLY A 41 -25.05 -32.61 -12.04
N VAL A 42 -25.74 -33.03 -10.98
CA VAL A 42 -25.67 -34.42 -10.52
C VAL A 42 -26.32 -35.28 -11.60
N GLN A 43 -25.53 -36.04 -12.34
CA GLN A 43 -26.03 -37.09 -13.22
C GLN A 43 -25.33 -38.39 -12.87
N ALA A 44 -26.04 -39.24 -12.11
CA ALA A 44 -25.60 -40.56 -11.71
C ALA A 44 -25.53 -41.48 -12.94
N LYS A 45 -24.31 -41.73 -13.44
CA LYS A 45 -24.05 -42.86 -14.35
C LYS A 45 -23.90 -44.13 -13.51
N ARG A 46 -24.82 -45.07 -13.74
CA ARG A 46 -24.69 -46.47 -13.31
C ARG A 46 -23.74 -47.15 -14.29
N ASP A 47 -22.60 -47.62 -13.80
CA ASP A 47 -21.76 -48.58 -14.52
C ASP A 47 -21.49 -49.80 -13.62
N SER A 48 -21.76 -50.97 -14.21
CA SER A 48 -21.65 -52.32 -13.63
C SER A 48 -20.19 -52.81 -13.59
N PRO A 49 -19.86 -53.86 -12.80
CA PRO A 49 -18.51 -54.08 -12.29
C PRO A 49 -17.71 -55.10 -13.11
N SER A 50 -16.51 -54.74 -13.60
CA SER A 50 -15.48 -55.72 -13.96
C SER A 50 -14.08 -55.10 -14.11
N ASP A 51 -13.42 -54.78 -12.98
CA ASP A 51 -11.96 -54.79 -12.93
C ASP A 51 -11.50 -55.00 -11.47
N SER A 52 -11.04 -56.21 -11.16
CA SER A 52 -10.65 -56.65 -9.81
C SER A 52 -9.16 -56.46 -9.50
N ARG A 53 -8.43 -55.62 -10.26
CA ARG A 53 -6.98 -55.40 -10.04
C ARG A 53 -6.52 -53.94 -9.95
N ARG A 54 -7.42 -52.99 -9.65
CA ARG A 54 -7.02 -51.66 -9.17
C ARG A 54 -7.58 -51.46 -7.77
N GLY A 55 -6.70 -51.41 -6.78
CA GLY A 55 -7.05 -50.94 -5.43
C GLY A 55 -7.70 -49.55 -5.52
N PRO A 56 -8.63 -49.22 -4.60
CA PRO A 56 -9.50 -48.07 -4.78
C PRO A 56 -8.73 -46.75 -4.63
N HIS A 57 -8.26 -46.19 -5.75
CA HIS A 57 -7.67 -44.84 -5.84
C HIS A 57 -8.57 -43.77 -5.19
N TRP A 58 -9.90 -43.96 -5.25
CA TRP A 58 -10.89 -43.08 -4.62
C TRP A 58 -10.86 -43.07 -3.08
N ARG A 59 -10.16 -44.01 -2.43
CA ARG A 59 -9.94 -43.96 -0.97
C ARG A 59 -8.83 -42.97 -0.61
N GLU A 60 -7.77 -42.87 -1.41
CA GLU A 60 -6.66 -41.98 -1.10
C GLU A 60 -7.03 -40.51 -1.31
N GLU A 61 -7.75 -40.17 -2.37
CA GLU A 61 -8.25 -38.80 -2.60
C GLU A 61 -9.26 -38.35 -1.55
N ARG A 62 -10.18 -39.24 -1.12
CA ARG A 62 -11.10 -38.94 -0.03
C ARG A 62 -10.38 -38.78 1.31
N VAL A 63 -9.38 -39.61 1.60
CA VAL A 63 -8.58 -39.49 2.82
C VAL A 63 -7.72 -38.23 2.80
N LYS A 64 -7.25 -37.79 1.62
CA LYS A 64 -6.47 -36.56 1.47
C LYS A 64 -7.35 -35.31 1.67
N GLY A 65 -8.52 -35.26 1.03
CA GLY A 65 -9.48 -34.17 1.25
C GLY A 65 -10.02 -34.11 2.69
N PHE A 66 -10.23 -35.27 3.32
CA PHE A 66 -10.67 -35.33 4.72
C PHE A 66 -9.56 -34.92 5.71
N LYS A 67 -8.29 -35.18 5.39
CA LYS A 67 -7.14 -34.71 6.18
C LYS A 67 -6.95 -33.20 6.05
N GLU A 68 -7.05 -32.65 4.84
CA GLU A 68 -7.01 -31.20 4.60
C GLU A 68 -8.15 -30.50 5.36
N GLU A 69 -9.37 -31.03 5.30
CA GLU A 69 -10.52 -30.53 6.06
C GLU A 69 -10.28 -30.60 7.58
N LEU A 70 -9.72 -31.69 8.10
CA LEU A 70 -9.37 -31.83 9.53
C LEU A 70 -8.23 -30.91 9.99
N ASP A 71 -7.26 -30.62 9.13
CA ASP A 71 -6.15 -29.70 9.45
C ASP A 71 -6.67 -28.26 9.61
N TRP A 72 -7.68 -27.83 8.82
CA TRP A 72 -8.39 -26.57 9.03
C TRP A 72 -9.10 -26.51 10.38
N TYR A 73 -9.74 -27.61 10.82
CA TYR A 73 -10.37 -27.66 12.14
C TYR A 73 -9.36 -27.63 13.29
N ARG A 74 -8.18 -28.23 13.10
CA ARG A 74 -7.08 -28.20 14.09
C ARG A 74 -6.46 -26.81 14.27
N GLU A 75 -6.34 -26.03 13.20
CA GLU A 75 -5.88 -24.64 13.28
C GLU A 75 -6.88 -23.75 14.03
N LEU A 76 -8.18 -24.04 13.91
CA LEU A 76 -9.26 -23.33 14.62
C LEU A 76 -9.43 -23.75 16.10
N GLU A 77 -8.73 -24.78 16.56
CA GLU A 77 -8.66 -25.16 17.97
C GLU A 77 -7.58 -24.39 18.74
N ASN A 78 -6.64 -23.73 18.03
CA ASN A 78 -5.64 -22.87 18.65
C ASN A 78 -6.10 -21.40 18.63
N GLU A 79 -5.80 -20.65 19.70
CA GLU A 79 -6.17 -19.24 19.82
C GLU A 79 -5.69 -18.38 18.64
N GLU A 80 -4.57 -18.75 18.01
CA GLU A 80 -4.03 -18.05 16.84
C GLU A 80 -4.92 -18.19 15.61
N GLY A 81 -5.46 -19.38 15.33
CA GLY A 81 -6.37 -19.59 14.20
C GLY A 81 -7.71 -18.91 14.43
N ILE A 82 -8.23 -18.92 15.67
CA ILE A 82 -9.43 -18.16 16.05
C ILE A 82 -9.20 -16.65 15.85
N ARG A 83 -8.05 -16.13 16.30
CA ARG A 83 -7.68 -14.71 16.11
C ARG A 83 -7.54 -14.34 14.63
N TRP A 84 -6.94 -15.21 13.82
CA TRP A 84 -6.81 -15.00 12.38
C TRP A 84 -8.18 -14.97 11.69
N LEU A 85 -9.05 -15.93 11.99
CA LEU A 85 -10.39 -16.01 11.42
C LEU A 85 -11.23 -14.78 11.81
N ALA A 86 -11.16 -14.33 13.07
CA ALA A 86 -11.85 -13.14 13.52
C ALA A 86 -11.42 -11.88 12.74
N LYS A 87 -10.12 -11.71 12.47
CA LYS A 87 -9.62 -10.62 11.62
C LYS A 87 -10.13 -10.71 10.19
N GLU A 88 -10.22 -11.92 9.64
CA GLU A 88 -10.67 -12.11 8.26
C GLU A 88 -12.17 -11.82 8.12
N VAL A 89 -12.98 -12.26 9.09
CA VAL A 89 -14.41 -11.90 9.17
C VAL A 89 -14.58 -10.39 9.31
N GLU A 90 -13.77 -9.72 10.14
CA GLU A 90 -13.83 -8.26 10.27
C GLU A 90 -13.51 -7.53 8.95
N LYS A 91 -12.50 -7.99 8.20
CA LYS A 91 -12.20 -7.43 6.88
C LYS A 91 -13.37 -7.59 5.91
N VAL A 92 -13.98 -8.78 5.87
CA VAL A 92 -15.12 -9.07 4.99
C VAL A 92 -16.32 -8.22 5.40
N ALA A 93 -16.60 -8.08 6.70
CA ALA A 93 -17.68 -7.24 7.20
C ALA A 93 -17.50 -5.77 6.78
N ARG A 94 -16.29 -5.22 6.89
CA ARG A 94 -15.97 -3.86 6.42
C ARG A 94 -16.13 -3.72 4.91
N ALA A 95 -15.76 -4.74 4.13
CA ALA A 95 -15.96 -4.71 2.69
C ALA A 95 -17.46 -4.73 2.32
N GLN A 96 -18.26 -5.51 3.05
CA GLN A 96 -19.71 -5.56 2.86
C GLN A 96 -20.40 -4.25 3.24
N GLU A 97 -20.00 -3.63 4.35
CA GLU A 97 -20.50 -2.30 4.77
C GLU A 97 -20.27 -1.25 3.67
N ARG A 98 -19.09 -1.24 3.04
CA ARG A 98 -18.79 -0.34 1.92
C ARG A 98 -19.69 -0.58 0.71
N ILE A 99 -20.05 -1.83 0.43
CA ILE A 99 -20.98 -2.18 -0.67
C ILE A 99 -22.41 -1.74 -0.31
N ASP A 100 -22.85 -1.97 0.94
CA ASP A 100 -24.19 -1.63 1.41
C ASP A 100 -24.39 -0.10 1.48
N GLU A 101 -23.33 0.65 1.79
CA GLU A 101 -23.29 2.12 1.71
C GLU A 101 -23.29 2.64 0.26
N GLY A 102 -23.25 1.75 -0.74
CA GLY A 102 -23.25 2.12 -2.15
C GLY A 102 -21.97 2.84 -2.57
N ILE A 103 -20.84 2.54 -1.91
CA ILE A 103 -19.53 3.06 -2.34
C ILE A 103 -19.21 2.44 -3.70
N ASP A 104 -19.45 3.23 -4.74
CA ASP A 104 -19.07 2.87 -6.10
C ASP A 104 -17.54 2.81 -6.17
N LEU A 105 -17.02 1.60 -6.31
CA LEU A 105 -15.58 1.34 -6.38
C LEU A 105 -15.01 1.66 -7.76
N VAL A 106 -15.87 1.98 -8.73
CA VAL A 106 -15.51 2.27 -10.11
C VAL A 106 -16.12 3.61 -10.50
N SER A 107 -15.28 4.59 -10.80
CA SER A 107 -15.73 5.87 -11.37
C SER A 107 -15.05 6.08 -12.71
N ASP A 108 -15.73 6.76 -13.63
CA ASP A 108 -15.11 7.16 -14.89
C ASP A 108 -14.07 8.25 -14.63
N VAL A 109 -12.89 8.14 -15.24
CA VAL A 109 -11.79 9.09 -15.03
C VAL A 109 -12.19 10.51 -15.47
N SER A 110 -13.10 10.66 -16.44
CA SER A 110 -13.60 11.95 -16.91
C SER A 110 -14.44 12.70 -15.87
N GLU A 111 -14.90 12.02 -14.82
CA GLU A 111 -15.66 12.62 -13.71
C GLU A 111 -14.73 13.23 -12.64
N PHE A 112 -13.42 12.96 -12.71
CA PHE A 112 -12.47 13.48 -11.74
C PHE A 112 -12.08 14.93 -12.04
N ASN A 113 -11.97 15.73 -10.97
CA ASN A 113 -11.48 17.10 -11.08
C ASN A 113 -10.01 17.13 -11.49
N GLU A 114 -9.62 18.22 -12.15
CA GLU A 114 -8.21 18.48 -12.47
C GLU A 114 -7.34 18.47 -11.20
N PRO A 115 -6.19 17.78 -11.21
CA PRO A 115 -5.32 17.68 -10.05
C PRO A 115 -4.71 19.03 -9.67
N ASP A 116 -4.69 19.32 -8.36
CA ASP A 116 -4.00 20.49 -7.82
C ASP A 116 -2.49 20.24 -7.73
N TRP A 117 -1.78 20.46 -8.84
CA TRP A 117 -0.33 20.29 -8.91
C TRP A 117 0.41 21.28 -8.00
N ILE A 118 1.31 20.77 -7.15
CA ILE A 118 2.38 21.52 -6.49
C ILE A 118 3.56 21.66 -7.43
N VAL A 119 3.92 20.58 -8.13
CA VAL A 119 4.90 20.56 -9.20
C VAL A 119 4.23 19.90 -10.39
N GLU A 120 4.12 20.64 -11.49
CA GLU A 120 3.40 20.22 -12.70
C GLU A 120 3.83 18.82 -13.16
N GLY A 121 2.88 17.89 -13.23
CA GLY A 121 3.10 16.51 -13.68
C GLY A 121 3.87 15.60 -12.71
N VAL A 122 4.36 16.11 -11.58
CA VAL A 122 5.21 15.35 -10.64
C VAL A 122 4.56 15.23 -9.28
N VAL A 123 4.17 16.34 -8.66
CA VAL A 123 3.68 16.37 -7.27
C VAL A 123 2.29 16.96 -7.22
N VAL A 124 1.29 16.16 -6.82
CA VAL A 124 -0.08 16.62 -6.60
C VAL A 124 -0.33 16.91 -5.12
N ARG A 125 -1.10 17.95 -4.83
CA ARG A 125 -1.53 18.27 -3.46
C ARG A 125 -2.40 17.14 -2.92
N ARG A 126 -2.19 16.78 -1.65
CA ARG A 126 -2.90 15.68 -0.96
C ARG A 126 -2.73 14.32 -1.64
N GLY A 127 -1.66 14.13 -2.42
CA GLY A 127 -1.27 12.85 -2.97
C GLY A 127 0.11 12.40 -2.51
N LEU A 128 0.48 11.19 -2.94
CA LEU A 128 1.80 10.60 -2.75
C LEU A 128 2.42 10.39 -4.13
N THR A 129 3.59 10.98 -4.34
CA THR A 129 4.42 10.71 -5.52
C THR A 129 5.53 9.77 -5.12
N LEU A 130 5.62 8.61 -5.78
CA LEU A 130 6.69 7.63 -5.57
C LEU A 130 7.76 7.79 -6.65
N LEU A 131 8.98 8.11 -6.23
CA LEU A 131 10.17 8.06 -7.08
C LEU A 131 10.96 6.80 -6.75
N TYR A 132 11.17 5.93 -7.74
CA TYR A 132 11.93 4.70 -7.56
C TYR A 132 13.00 4.57 -8.66
N GLY A 133 14.09 3.87 -8.33
CA GLY A 133 15.22 3.65 -9.22
C GLY A 133 16.38 3.06 -8.45
N GLY A 134 17.33 2.41 -9.14
CA GLY A 134 18.49 1.79 -8.48
C GLY A 134 19.38 2.77 -7.71
N SER A 135 20.29 2.25 -6.89
CA SER A 135 21.30 3.06 -6.21
C SER A 135 22.12 3.88 -7.22
N GLY A 136 22.48 5.11 -6.86
CA GLY A 136 23.26 6.01 -7.72
C GLY A 136 22.51 6.63 -8.91
N THR A 137 21.20 6.36 -9.08
CA THR A 137 20.40 6.95 -10.19
C THR A 137 20.04 8.42 -9.98
N GLY A 138 20.43 9.03 -8.86
CA GLY A 138 20.22 10.45 -8.58
C GLY A 138 18.89 10.79 -7.90
N LYS A 139 18.23 9.84 -7.23
CA LYS A 139 16.97 10.07 -6.49
C LYS A 139 17.11 11.18 -5.45
N THR A 140 18.08 11.06 -4.55
CA THR A 140 18.37 12.05 -3.50
C THR A 140 18.65 13.42 -4.12
N THR A 141 19.51 13.46 -5.15
CA THR A 141 19.80 14.68 -5.91
C THR A 141 18.53 15.31 -6.49
N PHE A 142 17.69 14.53 -7.16
CA PHE A 142 16.42 15.02 -7.70
C PHE A 142 15.50 15.56 -6.60
N CYS A 143 15.39 14.87 -5.46
CA CYS A 143 14.61 15.32 -4.32
C CYS A 143 15.12 16.64 -3.73
N LEU A 144 16.44 16.89 -3.74
CA LEU A 144 17.03 18.17 -3.31
C LEU A 144 16.66 19.31 -4.27
N TYR A 145 16.73 19.09 -5.59
CA TYR A 145 16.26 20.07 -6.58
C TYR A 145 14.77 20.35 -6.47
N LEU A 146 13.97 19.30 -6.25
CA LEU A 146 12.54 19.39 -6.04
C LEU A 146 12.22 20.22 -4.79
N ALA A 147 12.91 19.96 -3.68
CA ALA A 147 12.76 20.69 -2.43
C ALA A 147 13.08 22.18 -2.62
N ASP A 148 14.19 22.52 -3.27
CA ASP A 148 14.59 23.89 -3.55
C ASP A 148 13.57 24.63 -4.43
N ALA A 149 13.14 23.99 -5.52
CA ALA A 149 12.18 24.55 -6.45
C ALA A 149 10.82 24.85 -5.77
N VAL A 150 10.34 23.95 -4.92
CA VAL A 150 9.11 24.15 -4.14
C VAL A 150 9.30 25.22 -3.07
N GLN A 151 10.43 25.26 -2.36
CA GLN A 151 10.69 26.30 -1.35
C GLN A 151 10.72 27.72 -1.96
N LYS A 152 11.27 27.85 -3.18
CA LYS A 152 11.37 29.12 -3.89
C LYS A 152 10.13 29.45 -4.73
N GLY A 153 9.36 28.45 -5.13
CA GLY A 153 8.33 28.58 -6.16
C GLY A 153 8.93 28.81 -7.55
N SER A 154 10.16 28.33 -7.80
CA SER A 154 10.85 28.43 -9.08
C SER A 154 10.58 27.21 -9.95
N ALA A 155 10.76 27.32 -11.26
CA ALA A 155 10.56 26.18 -12.15
C ALA A 155 11.58 25.06 -11.88
N LEU A 156 11.12 23.81 -11.93
CA LEU A 156 11.97 22.61 -11.89
C LEU A 156 12.11 22.06 -13.32
N PHE A 157 13.27 22.22 -13.95
CA PHE A 157 13.51 21.75 -15.33
C PHE A 157 12.43 22.22 -16.33
N GLY A 158 11.91 23.44 -16.15
CA GLY A 158 10.84 24.01 -16.97
C GLY A 158 9.41 23.73 -16.46
N LEU A 159 9.24 22.86 -15.47
CA LEU A 159 7.96 22.56 -14.83
C LEU A 159 7.59 23.64 -13.82
N LYS A 160 6.33 24.07 -13.81
CA LYS A 160 5.87 25.09 -12.85
C LYS A 160 5.77 24.50 -11.44
N CYS A 161 6.25 25.25 -10.45
CA CYS A 161 6.19 24.87 -9.03
C CYS A 161 5.43 25.93 -8.23
N LYS A 162 4.53 25.48 -7.35
CA LYS A 162 3.91 26.32 -6.33
C LYS A 162 4.84 26.42 -5.12
N LYS A 163 5.01 27.64 -4.60
CA LYS A 163 5.80 27.88 -3.40
C LYS A 163 5.18 27.18 -2.19
N GLY A 164 6.01 26.52 -1.38
CA GLY A 164 5.55 25.83 -0.17
C GLY A 164 6.67 25.51 0.81
N ASN A 165 6.30 25.18 2.04
CA ASN A 165 7.24 24.66 3.03
C ASN A 165 7.55 23.20 2.70
N VAL A 166 8.81 22.82 2.85
CA VAL A 166 9.31 21.46 2.59
C VAL A 166 10.03 20.96 3.82
N VAL A 167 9.66 19.76 4.25
CA VAL A 167 10.39 18.97 5.24
C VAL A 167 10.98 17.78 4.50
N PHE A 168 12.29 17.60 4.62
CA PHE A 168 13.01 16.49 3.99
C PHE A 168 13.25 15.41 5.02
N VAL A 169 12.69 14.23 4.80
CA VAL A 169 12.86 13.08 5.69
C VAL A 169 13.83 12.13 5.02
N GLU A 170 14.97 11.91 5.66
CA GLU A 170 16.02 10.99 5.21
C GLU A 170 16.13 9.85 6.22
N GLN A 171 16.25 8.61 5.73
CA GLN A 171 16.28 7.41 6.55
C GLN A 171 17.33 6.39 6.06
N ASP A 172 17.84 6.56 4.84
CA ASP A 172 18.80 5.65 4.23
C ASP A 172 20.25 6.07 4.56
N GLU A 173 20.50 7.38 4.52
CA GLU A 173 21.83 7.96 4.69
C GLU A 173 22.03 8.65 6.04
N SER A 174 23.30 8.78 6.46
CA SER A 174 23.66 9.60 7.62
C SER A 174 23.46 11.09 7.33
N SER A 175 23.24 11.87 8.38
CA SER A 175 23.04 13.33 8.27
C SER A 175 24.23 14.05 7.63
N GLU A 176 25.45 13.53 7.83
CA GLU A 176 26.69 14.03 7.25
C GLU A 176 26.76 13.79 5.75
N LEU A 177 26.30 12.62 5.29
CA LEU A 177 26.28 12.28 3.87
C LEU A 177 25.21 13.12 3.14
N LEU A 178 24.02 13.27 3.73
CA LEU A 178 23.00 14.17 3.20
C LEU A 178 23.50 15.62 3.11
N LYS A 179 24.21 16.10 4.13
CA LYS A 179 24.85 17.42 4.11
C LYS A 179 25.88 17.53 2.98
N SER A 180 26.72 16.51 2.81
CA SER A 180 27.69 16.45 1.70
C SER A 180 26.98 16.52 0.34
N HIS A 181 25.92 15.75 0.13
CA HIS A 181 25.11 15.78 -1.09
C HIS A 181 24.52 17.17 -1.35
N LYS A 182 23.91 17.77 -0.33
CA LYS A 182 23.39 19.15 -0.40
C LYS A 182 24.48 20.15 -0.76
N ASP A 183 25.67 20.03 -0.18
CA ASP A 183 26.80 20.93 -0.43
C ASP A 183 27.38 20.76 -1.85
N VAL A 184 27.47 19.52 -2.35
CA VAL A 184 27.92 19.22 -3.72
C VAL A 184 26.94 19.76 -4.77
N VAL A 185 25.63 19.58 -4.53
CA VAL A 185 24.58 20.08 -5.43
C VAL A 185 24.38 21.59 -5.28
N GLY A 186 24.74 22.14 -4.12
CA GLY A 186 24.57 23.54 -3.76
C GLY A 186 23.12 23.92 -3.40
N LEU A 187 22.23 22.94 -3.25
CA LEU A 187 20.80 23.15 -3.04
C LEU A 187 20.20 22.08 -2.10
N PRO A 188 19.08 22.41 -1.42
CA PRO A 188 18.54 23.77 -1.23
C PRO A 188 19.42 24.57 -0.25
N GLU A 189 19.32 25.91 -0.26
CA GLU A 189 20.11 26.76 0.65
C GLU A 189 19.86 26.40 2.13
N ARG A 190 18.58 26.24 2.48
CA ARG A 190 18.10 25.79 3.80
C ARG A 190 17.23 24.55 3.63
N LEU A 191 17.63 23.46 4.29
CA LEU A 191 16.86 22.23 4.34
C LEU A 191 16.46 21.91 5.78
N GLU A 192 15.17 21.78 6.03
CA GLU A 192 14.66 21.31 7.33
C GLU A 192 14.57 19.80 7.30
N VAL A 193 15.38 19.15 8.14
CA VAL A 193 15.43 17.70 8.32
C VAL A 193 15.02 17.40 9.77
N PRO A 194 14.00 16.57 10.01
CA PRO A 194 13.63 16.15 11.36
C PRO A 194 14.81 15.45 12.05
N LYS A 195 15.04 15.76 13.33
CA LYS A 195 16.07 15.09 14.16
C LYS A 195 15.65 13.70 14.66
N ILE A 196 14.55 13.18 14.12
CA ILE A 196 13.89 12.00 14.66
C ILE A 196 14.47 10.81 13.91
N ASP A 197 15.07 9.87 14.63
CA ASP A 197 15.15 8.49 14.19
C ASP A 197 13.71 7.99 14.10
N VAL A 198 13.16 7.89 12.88
CA VAL A 198 11.78 7.41 12.67
C VAL A 198 11.80 5.88 12.82
N PHE A 199 12.02 5.41 14.05
CA PHE A 199 12.00 4.00 14.43
C PHE A 199 11.38 3.83 15.82
#